data_AF-A0A7R9Y3B1-F1
#
_entry.id   AF-A0A7R9Y3B1-F1
#
_cell.length_a   1.000
_cell.length_b   1.000
_cell.length_c   1.000
_cell.angle_alpha   90.00
_cell.angle_beta   90.00
_cell.angle_gamma   90.00
#
_symmetry.space_group_name_H-M   'P 1'
#
loop_
_entity.id
_entity.type
_entity.pdbx_description
1 polymer ?
#
loop_
_entity_poly.entity_id
_entity_poly.type
_entity_poly.pdbx_seq_one_letter_code
_entity_poly.pdbx_strand_id
1 'polypeptide(L)'
;ADADDIRDVGVQNIYKVVRALKKDDHGIHNCLRSIAHDAAFVREACRARFPGFPVFANLRCGAWYVAPREDEDEDEDDEANEDADAAAMTTRTCYFKSTDGHNNNWSFSATRLNAHVAEAAATRGGCVVVDATRSATKRFPDSMSKTIPVWAEVLNRGVAESRRLARDARGDEAEGTAAADDDDATSERRDATAAADAAADDYDDDGPHLPLWVSDVERASIRAKMDDFVATLRSSGADLSTLCETLRRPLRCVWVSSETRSWPKVTDASLPFTPIVLLSASAPLCGRGERRSTAEGDSFAYVPGAGDDEESWARGLTARAFWRRRRDIFAAGPGGCARAVDAIVEATEGGGGGGSS
;
A
#
# COMPACT_ATOMS: atom_id res chain seq x y z
N ALA A 1 43.28 -35.54 -29.22
CA ALA A 1 42.12 -34.74 -29.65
C ALA A 1 41.21 -35.71 -30.39
N ASP A 2 40.37 -36.40 -29.65
CA ASP A 2 39.38 -37.32 -30.21
C ASP A 2 38.02 -36.62 -30.19
N ALA A 3 37.45 -36.51 -31.38
CA ALA A 3 36.26 -35.78 -31.73
C ALA A 3 34.96 -36.55 -31.41
N ASP A 4 34.89 -37.22 -30.25
CA ASP A 4 33.77 -38.11 -29.92
C ASP A 4 33.12 -37.85 -28.55
N ASP A 5 33.45 -36.75 -27.86
CA ASP A 5 32.81 -36.37 -26.58
C ASP A 5 31.57 -35.46 -26.75
N ILE A 6 30.94 -35.50 -27.94
CA ILE A 6 29.66 -34.83 -28.20
C ILE A 6 28.60 -35.88 -28.53
N ARG A 7 28.35 -36.83 -27.64
CA ARG A 7 27.21 -37.75 -27.75
C ARG A 7 26.66 -38.15 -26.38
N ASP A 8 25.73 -37.34 -25.87
CA ASP A 8 24.34 -37.77 -25.62
C ASP A 8 23.58 -36.66 -24.87
N VAL A 9 23.33 -35.54 -25.56
CA VAL A 9 22.21 -34.67 -25.19
C VAL A 9 21.04 -35.13 -26.04
N GLY A 10 20.53 -36.33 -25.75
CA GLY A 10 19.35 -36.90 -26.41
C GLY A 10 18.27 -35.85 -26.52
N VAL A 11 17.60 -35.79 -27.69
CA VAL A 11 16.62 -34.78 -28.10
C VAL A 11 15.76 -34.35 -26.92
N GLN A 12 16.20 -33.32 -26.20
CA GLN A 12 15.47 -32.79 -25.07
C GLN A 12 14.17 -32.28 -25.67
N ASN A 13 13.06 -32.93 -25.32
CA ASN A 13 11.74 -32.55 -25.78
C ASN A 13 11.64 -31.02 -25.61
N ILE A 14 11.46 -30.28 -26.71
CA ILE A 14 11.47 -28.82 -26.72
C ILE A 14 10.53 -28.23 -25.64
N TYR A 15 9.43 -28.94 -25.33
CA TYR A 15 8.53 -28.58 -24.25
C TYR A 15 9.17 -28.66 -22.86
N LYS A 16 10.05 -29.63 -22.59
CA LYS A 16 10.82 -29.73 -21.34
C LYS A 16 11.82 -28.59 -21.20
N VAL A 17 12.55 -28.25 -22.28
CA VAL A 17 13.51 -27.14 -22.30
C VAL A 17 12.78 -25.80 -22.08
N VAL A 18 11.71 -25.56 -22.82
CA VAL A 18 10.88 -24.35 -22.65
C VAL A 18 10.28 -24.25 -21.25
N ARG A 19 9.86 -25.37 -20.65
CA ARG A 19 9.34 -25.38 -19.28
C ARG A 19 10.43 -25.10 -18.26
N ALA A 20 11.64 -25.64 -18.45
CA ALA A 20 12.79 -25.37 -17.59
C ALA A 20 13.18 -23.88 -17.66
N LEU A 21 13.26 -23.31 -18.87
CA LEU A 21 13.53 -21.88 -19.06
C LEU A 21 12.46 -20.99 -18.40
N LYS A 22 11.18 -21.32 -18.55
CA LYS A 22 10.09 -20.59 -17.87
C LYS A 22 10.18 -20.67 -16.35
N LYS A 23 10.60 -21.81 -15.82
CA LYS A 23 10.82 -21.99 -14.39
C LYS A 23 12.01 -21.15 -13.91
N ASP A 24 13.07 -21.10 -14.71
CA ASP A 24 14.26 -20.29 -14.44
C ASP A 24 13.97 -18.78 -14.50
N ASP A 25 13.08 -18.35 -15.42
CA ASP A 25 12.62 -16.97 -15.50
C ASP A 25 11.90 -16.49 -14.22
N HIS A 26 11.26 -17.40 -13.49
CA HIS A 26 10.65 -17.14 -12.17
C HIS A 26 11.57 -17.56 -11.01
N GLY A 27 12.84 -17.77 -11.29
CA GLY A 27 13.84 -18.07 -10.27
C GLY A 27 14.08 -16.90 -9.33
N ILE A 28 14.53 -17.22 -8.11
CA ILE A 28 14.76 -16.25 -7.03
C ILE A 28 15.57 -15.02 -7.45
N HIS A 29 16.61 -15.18 -8.27
CA HIS A 29 17.40 -14.06 -8.77
C HIS A 29 16.56 -13.08 -9.60
N ASN A 30 15.73 -13.60 -10.52
CA ASN A 30 14.89 -12.78 -11.39
C ASN A 30 13.77 -12.09 -10.59
N CYS A 31 13.16 -12.78 -9.63
CA CYS A 31 12.18 -12.19 -8.72
C CYS A 31 12.78 -11.04 -7.89
N LEU A 32 13.94 -11.25 -7.26
CA LEU A 32 14.61 -10.22 -6.46
C LEU A 32 15.10 -9.03 -7.29
N ARG A 33 15.61 -9.28 -8.51
CA ARG A 33 15.97 -8.20 -9.45
C ARG A 33 14.73 -7.40 -9.88
N SER A 34 13.61 -8.07 -10.12
CA SER A 34 12.33 -7.42 -10.46
C SER A 34 11.82 -6.56 -9.30
N ILE A 35 11.88 -7.06 -8.06
CA ILE A 35 11.54 -6.30 -6.85
C ILE A 35 12.45 -5.08 -6.72
N ALA A 36 13.77 -5.24 -6.84
CA ALA A 36 14.71 -4.12 -6.72
C ALA A 36 14.48 -3.06 -7.79
N HIS A 37 14.17 -3.48 -9.02
CA HIS A 37 13.82 -2.60 -10.12
C HIS A 37 12.54 -1.79 -9.82
N ASP A 38 11.46 -2.47 -9.43
CA ASP A 38 10.17 -1.82 -9.18
C ASP A 38 10.20 -0.93 -7.93
N ALA A 39 10.95 -1.32 -6.90
CA ALA A 39 11.18 -0.51 -5.72
C ALA A 39 11.95 0.80 -6.02
N ALA A 40 12.85 0.79 -7.02
CA ALA A 40 13.51 2.01 -7.45
C ALA A 40 12.51 3.02 -8.03
N PHE A 41 11.55 2.54 -8.84
CA PHE A 41 10.43 3.34 -9.33
C PHE A 41 9.56 3.86 -8.17
N VAL A 42 9.17 3.02 -7.22
CA VAL A 42 8.37 3.43 -6.05
C VAL A 42 9.07 4.56 -5.29
N ARG A 43 10.36 4.40 -4.98
CA ARG A 43 11.15 5.40 -4.28
C ARG A 43 11.25 6.72 -5.04
N GLU A 44 11.48 6.67 -6.36
CA GLU A 44 11.50 7.86 -7.20
C GLU A 44 10.13 8.56 -7.21
N ALA A 45 9.05 7.81 -7.41
CA ALA A 45 7.68 8.33 -7.43
C ALA A 45 7.33 9.04 -6.11
N CYS A 46 7.57 8.40 -4.97
CA CYS A 46 7.30 8.99 -3.65
C CYS A 46 8.11 10.27 -3.42
N ARG A 47 9.43 10.24 -3.68
CA ARG A 47 10.30 11.42 -3.45
C ARG A 47 10.00 12.58 -4.38
N ALA A 48 9.83 12.31 -5.67
CA ALA A 48 9.71 13.35 -6.68
C ALA A 48 8.30 13.92 -6.78
N ARG A 49 7.26 13.13 -6.45
CA ARG A 49 5.86 13.49 -6.75
C ARG A 49 4.97 13.61 -5.52
N PHE A 50 5.33 12.95 -4.43
CA PHE A 50 4.55 12.96 -3.18
C PHE A 50 5.44 13.33 -1.98
N PRO A 51 6.22 14.43 -2.05
CA PRO A 51 7.09 14.82 -0.95
C PRO A 51 6.26 15.09 0.31
N GLY A 52 6.71 14.57 1.45
CA GLY A 52 6.02 14.73 2.74
C GLY A 52 4.82 13.80 2.97
N PHE A 53 4.37 13.04 1.96
CA PHE A 53 3.33 12.04 2.18
C PHE A 53 3.92 10.82 2.90
N PRO A 54 3.29 10.32 3.97
CA PRO A 54 3.64 9.04 4.58
C PRO A 54 3.36 7.91 3.58
N VAL A 55 4.25 6.92 3.55
CA VAL A 55 4.18 5.79 2.63
C VAL A 55 3.84 4.52 3.41
N PHE A 56 2.74 3.89 3.02
CA PHE A 56 2.25 2.65 3.61
C PHE A 56 2.53 1.48 2.69
N ALA A 57 3.38 0.56 3.15
CA ALA A 57 3.56 -0.72 2.51
C ALA A 57 2.37 -1.65 2.86
N ASN A 58 1.58 -2.06 1.87
CA ASN A 58 0.55 -3.06 2.11
C ASN A 58 1.22 -4.41 2.40
N LEU A 59 0.95 -5.01 3.55
CA LEU A 59 1.53 -6.27 4.02
C LEU A 59 1.10 -7.51 3.20
N ARG A 60 0.40 -7.31 2.09
CA ARG A 60 0.19 -8.35 1.08
C ARG A 60 1.47 -8.56 0.27
N CYS A 61 1.93 -7.54 -0.44
CA CYS A 61 3.23 -7.60 -1.12
C CYS A 61 4.00 -6.27 -1.15
N GLY A 62 3.36 -5.16 -0.80
CA GLY A 62 3.94 -3.82 -0.77
C GLY A 62 5.25 -3.72 0.01
N ALA A 63 5.41 -4.49 1.09
CA ALA A 63 6.63 -4.52 1.90
C ALA A 63 7.89 -4.92 1.09
N TRP A 64 7.73 -5.69 0.01
CA TRP A 64 8.85 -6.02 -0.88
C TRP A 64 9.33 -4.81 -1.68
N TYR A 65 8.46 -3.84 -1.97
CA TYR A 65 8.76 -2.72 -2.86
C TYR A 65 9.08 -1.41 -2.13
N VAL A 66 8.79 -1.34 -0.82
CA VAL A 66 9.15 -0.21 0.02
C VAL A 66 10.39 -0.57 0.84
N ALA A 67 11.55 -0.06 0.41
CA ALA A 67 12.81 -0.31 1.10
C ALA A 67 12.83 0.44 2.46
N PRO A 68 13.22 -0.22 3.57
CA PRO A 68 13.46 0.44 4.85
C PRO A 68 14.54 1.53 4.73
N ARG A 69 14.52 2.53 5.62
CA ARG A 69 15.63 3.49 5.68
C ARG A 69 16.86 2.79 6.26
N GLU A 70 18.05 3.20 5.80
CA GLU A 70 19.31 2.63 6.29
C GLU A 70 19.61 3.04 7.77
N ASP A 71 18.87 4.02 8.32
CA ASP A 71 19.04 4.60 9.67
C ASP A 71 17.94 4.18 10.68
N GLU A 72 16.92 3.39 10.28
CA GLU A 72 15.81 2.95 11.16
C GLU A 72 16.16 1.74 12.05
N ASP A 73 17.46 1.45 12.25
CA ASP A 73 17.97 0.29 12.99
C ASP A 73 18.44 0.62 14.43
N GLU A 74 18.09 1.80 14.95
CA GLU A 74 18.23 2.13 16.39
C GLU A 74 16.83 2.11 17.04
N ASP A 75 16.55 1.01 17.75
CA ASP A 75 15.47 0.80 18.73
C ASP A 75 14.00 0.94 18.24
N GLU A 76 13.33 -0.21 18.08
CA GLU A 76 11.86 -0.32 17.89
C GLU A 76 11.04 0.16 19.13
N ASP A 77 11.69 0.66 20.18
CA ASP A 77 11.07 1.10 21.44
C ASP A 77 10.97 2.64 21.61
N ASP A 78 11.50 3.45 20.69
CA ASP A 78 11.37 4.92 20.74
C ASP A 78 10.22 5.43 19.84
N GLU A 79 8.98 5.11 20.20
CA GLU A 79 7.76 5.75 19.64
C GLU A 79 7.64 7.26 20.00
N ALA A 80 8.64 7.87 20.65
CA ALA A 80 8.50 9.15 21.32
C ALA A 80 9.21 10.35 20.67
N ASN A 81 9.74 10.24 19.44
CA ASN A 81 10.41 11.37 18.79
C ASN A 81 9.78 11.73 17.43
N GLU A 82 8.50 12.10 17.47
CA GLU A 82 7.74 12.55 16.28
C GLU A 82 8.13 13.94 15.76
N ASP A 83 9.00 14.67 16.47
CA ASP A 83 9.25 16.10 16.23
C ASP A 83 10.51 16.43 15.41
N ALA A 84 11.31 15.45 14.97
CA ALA A 84 12.64 15.76 14.41
C ALA A 84 12.74 15.86 12.88
N ASP A 85 11.77 15.38 12.08
CA ASP A 85 11.87 15.56 10.62
C ASP A 85 10.51 15.52 9.90
N ALA A 86 9.74 16.62 9.99
CA ALA A 86 8.45 16.76 9.29
C ALA A 86 8.57 16.67 7.75
N ALA A 87 9.79 16.72 7.20
CA ALA A 87 10.08 16.60 5.77
C ALA A 87 10.55 15.20 5.35
N ALA A 88 10.86 14.30 6.29
CA ALA A 88 11.28 12.95 5.97
C ALA A 88 10.08 12.08 5.58
N MET A 89 10.23 11.35 4.46
CA MET A 89 9.29 10.29 4.07
C MET A 89 9.29 9.19 5.15
N THR A 90 8.25 9.18 5.98
CA THR A 90 7.98 8.11 6.97
C THR A 90 7.41 6.89 6.26
N THR A 91 7.97 5.71 6.53
CA THR A 91 7.44 4.43 6.04
C THR A 91 6.69 3.73 7.15
N ARG A 92 5.46 3.28 6.86
CA ARG A 92 4.61 2.50 7.78
C ARG A 92 4.01 1.33 7.02
N THR A 93 3.28 0.45 7.72
CA THR A 93 2.60 -0.70 7.10
C THR A 93 1.08 -0.59 7.20
N CYS A 94 0.38 -1.15 6.23
CA CYS A 94 -1.08 -1.33 6.28
C CYS A 94 -1.45 -2.74 5.82
N TYR A 95 -2.72 -3.11 5.96
CA TYR A 95 -3.18 -4.43 5.54
C TYR A 95 -4.55 -4.34 4.86
N PHE A 96 -4.55 -4.31 3.53
CA PHE A 96 -5.75 -4.36 2.69
C PHE A 96 -5.78 -5.68 1.90
N LYS A 97 -6.86 -6.47 2.04
CA LYS A 97 -7.03 -7.72 1.30
C LYS A 97 -7.67 -7.46 -0.06
N SER A 98 -7.09 -8.03 -1.13
CA SER A 98 -7.69 -8.02 -2.47
C SER A 98 -9.01 -8.79 -2.54
N THR A 99 -9.15 -9.86 -1.75
CA THR A 99 -10.35 -10.71 -1.67
C THR A 99 -11.61 -9.96 -1.26
N ASP A 100 -11.45 -8.89 -0.46
CA ASP A 100 -12.54 -8.04 0.04
C ASP A 100 -13.11 -7.14 -1.07
N GLY A 101 -12.42 -7.05 -2.21
CA GLY A 101 -12.85 -6.31 -3.41
C GLY A 101 -13.25 -7.22 -4.58
N HIS A 102 -13.30 -8.55 -4.40
CA HIS A 102 -13.63 -9.47 -5.51
C HIS A 102 -15.07 -9.29 -5.99
N ASN A 103 -15.29 -9.49 -7.29
CA ASN A 103 -16.63 -9.38 -7.87
C ASN A 103 -17.57 -10.37 -7.18
N ASN A 104 -18.77 -9.91 -6.80
CA ASN A 104 -19.76 -10.63 -6.00
C ASN A 104 -19.32 -11.02 -4.57
N ASN A 105 -18.17 -10.56 -4.10
CA ASN A 105 -17.66 -10.80 -2.76
C ASN A 105 -17.03 -9.54 -2.17
N TRP A 106 -17.76 -8.42 -2.23
CA TRP A 106 -17.35 -7.18 -1.58
C TRP A 106 -17.61 -7.29 -0.07
N SER A 107 -16.59 -7.01 0.73
CA SER A 107 -16.67 -7.04 2.18
C SER A 107 -15.94 -5.86 2.80
N PHE A 108 -16.37 -5.48 4.00
CA PHE A 108 -15.70 -4.50 4.84
C PHE A 108 -15.26 -5.17 6.14
N SER A 109 -14.02 -4.92 6.58
CA SER A 109 -13.43 -5.57 7.75
C SER A 109 -13.16 -4.56 8.86
N ALA A 110 -14.04 -4.46 9.85
CA ALA A 110 -13.81 -3.59 11.00
C ALA A 110 -12.60 -4.03 11.86
N THR A 111 -12.24 -5.31 11.85
CA THR A 111 -11.03 -5.82 12.55
C THR A 111 -9.73 -5.41 11.87
N ARG A 112 -9.78 -5.04 10.58
CA ARG A 112 -8.64 -4.58 9.79
C ARG A 112 -8.95 -3.18 9.28
N LEU A 113 -9.32 -2.31 10.23
CA LEU A 113 -9.85 -1.00 9.89
C LEU A 113 -8.84 -0.11 9.21
N ASN A 114 -7.53 -0.28 9.46
CA ASN A 114 -6.49 0.61 8.93
C ASN A 114 -6.75 2.10 9.22
N ALA A 115 -7.36 2.43 10.38
CA ALA A 115 -7.68 3.81 10.76
C ALA A 115 -6.44 4.72 10.77
N HIS A 116 -5.30 4.18 11.21
CA HIS A 116 -4.00 4.85 11.20
C HIS A 116 -3.55 5.35 9.82
N VAL A 117 -3.99 4.71 8.73
CA VAL A 117 -3.74 5.18 7.35
C VAL A 117 -4.53 6.45 7.07
N ALA A 118 -5.80 6.46 7.46
CA ALA A 118 -6.69 7.60 7.28
C ALA A 118 -6.29 8.79 8.16
N GLU A 119 -5.89 8.55 9.41
CA GLU A 119 -5.39 9.57 10.33
C GLU A 119 -4.09 10.20 9.83
N ALA A 120 -3.15 9.38 9.36
CA ALA A 120 -1.91 9.89 8.77
C ALA A 120 -2.19 10.71 7.50
N ALA A 121 -3.11 10.25 6.64
CA ALA A 121 -3.52 11.00 5.47
C ALA A 121 -4.20 12.34 5.84
N ALA A 122 -5.09 12.34 6.83
CA ALA A 122 -5.75 13.54 7.33
C ALA A 122 -4.74 14.57 7.85
N THR A 123 -3.75 14.11 8.62
CA THR A 123 -2.72 14.95 9.25
C THR A 123 -1.72 15.50 8.24
N ARG A 124 -1.28 14.68 7.28
CA ARG A 124 -0.23 15.02 6.31
C ARG A 124 -0.77 15.56 4.98
N GLY A 125 -2.08 15.74 4.87
CA GLY A 125 -2.73 16.20 3.63
C GLY A 125 -2.77 15.15 2.52
N GLY A 126 -2.52 13.89 2.84
CA GLY A 126 -2.55 12.75 1.93
C GLY A 126 -1.59 11.65 2.37
N CYS A 127 -1.67 10.49 1.72
CA CYS A 127 -0.70 9.40 1.92
C CYS A 127 -0.50 8.59 0.63
N VAL A 128 0.51 7.73 0.62
CA VAL A 128 0.74 6.75 -0.44
C VAL A 128 0.54 5.34 0.11
N VAL A 129 -0.19 4.48 -0.59
CA VAL A 129 -0.28 3.04 -0.32
C VAL A 129 0.38 2.29 -1.48
N VAL A 130 1.37 1.46 -1.17
CA VAL A 130 2.14 0.69 -2.14
C VAL A 130 1.71 -0.78 -2.08
N ASP A 131 1.45 -1.34 -3.25
CA ASP A 131 1.12 -2.76 -3.46
C ASP A 131 1.48 -3.11 -4.92
N ALA A 132 1.39 -4.38 -5.28
CA ALA A 132 1.61 -4.83 -6.66
C ALA A 132 0.63 -5.92 -7.06
N THR A 133 0.68 -6.35 -8.31
CA THR A 133 -0.08 -7.51 -8.78
C THR A 133 0.75 -8.33 -9.75
N ARG A 134 0.68 -9.65 -9.63
CA ARG A 134 1.24 -10.60 -10.62
C ARG A 134 0.46 -10.66 -11.94
N SER A 135 -0.62 -9.89 -12.06
CA SER A 135 -1.47 -9.94 -13.25
C SER A 135 -0.73 -9.42 -14.47
N ALA A 136 -0.73 -10.21 -15.55
CA ALA A 136 -0.21 -9.78 -16.83
C ALA A 136 -1.11 -8.75 -17.54
N THR A 137 -2.34 -8.53 -17.04
CA THR A 137 -3.36 -7.68 -17.69
C THR A 137 -3.90 -6.58 -16.79
N LYS A 138 -3.98 -6.80 -15.48
CA LYS A 138 -4.40 -5.77 -14.52
C LYS A 138 -3.20 -4.90 -14.17
N ARG A 139 -3.41 -3.58 -14.18
CA ARG A 139 -2.45 -2.59 -13.70
C ARG A 139 -2.44 -2.45 -12.18
N PHE A 140 -3.56 -2.75 -11.55
CA PHE A 140 -3.78 -2.58 -10.11
C PHE A 140 -4.37 -3.86 -9.52
N PRO A 141 -3.98 -4.25 -8.29
CA PRO A 141 -4.66 -5.29 -7.55
C PRO A 141 -6.12 -4.88 -7.23
N ASP A 142 -6.97 -5.86 -6.93
CA ASP A 142 -8.36 -5.59 -6.55
C ASP A 142 -8.45 -4.82 -5.20
N SER A 143 -7.41 -4.92 -4.36
CA SER A 143 -7.26 -4.09 -3.15
C SER A 143 -7.31 -2.60 -3.50
N MET A 144 -6.55 -2.18 -4.52
CA MET A 144 -6.51 -0.79 -4.98
C MET A 144 -7.72 -0.41 -5.83
N SER A 145 -8.29 -1.35 -6.59
CA SER A 145 -9.41 -1.03 -7.47
C SER A 145 -10.74 -0.87 -6.72
N LYS A 146 -10.94 -1.62 -5.61
CA LYS A 146 -12.24 -1.73 -4.93
C LYS A 146 -12.14 -1.70 -3.42
N THR A 147 -11.26 -2.49 -2.79
CA THR A 147 -11.20 -2.58 -1.32
C THR A 147 -10.91 -1.23 -0.67
N ILE A 148 -9.84 -0.54 -1.09
CA ILE A 148 -9.44 0.76 -0.50
C ILE A 148 -10.46 1.87 -0.84
N PRO A 149 -10.98 1.98 -2.08
CA PRO A 149 -12.08 2.92 -2.37
C PRO A 149 -13.33 2.71 -1.52
N VAL A 150 -13.75 1.46 -1.32
CA VAL A 150 -14.88 1.12 -0.43
C VAL A 150 -14.56 1.49 1.01
N TRP A 151 -13.37 1.15 1.49
CA TRP A 151 -12.91 1.51 2.82
C TRP A 151 -12.92 3.04 3.06
N ALA A 152 -12.41 3.81 2.10
CA ALA A 152 -12.37 5.27 2.18
C ALA A 152 -13.78 5.86 2.28
N GLU A 153 -14.72 5.34 1.47
CA GLU A 153 -16.13 5.74 1.52
C GLU A 153 -16.78 5.45 2.87
N VAL A 154 -16.57 4.24 3.40
CA VAL A 154 -17.14 3.83 4.69
C VAL A 154 -16.62 4.71 5.82
N LEU A 155 -15.33 5.08 5.80
CA LEU A 155 -14.77 6.03 6.76
C LEU A 155 -15.32 7.45 6.58
N ASN A 156 -15.45 7.94 5.34
CA ASN A 156 -16.03 9.26 5.07
C ASN A 156 -17.45 9.36 5.64
N ARG A 157 -18.31 8.38 5.34
CA ARG A 157 -19.68 8.30 5.87
C ARG A 157 -19.69 8.19 7.40
N GLY A 158 -18.83 7.35 7.98
CA GLY A 158 -18.72 7.19 9.43
C GLY A 158 -18.30 8.47 10.16
N VAL A 159 -17.35 9.23 9.59
CA VAL A 159 -16.93 10.54 10.12
C VAL A 159 -18.05 11.57 9.99
N ALA A 160 -18.73 11.62 8.84
CA ALA A 160 -19.85 12.54 8.61
C ALA A 160 -21.01 12.25 9.58
N GLU A 161 -21.38 10.98 9.78
CA GLU A 161 -22.40 10.56 10.75
C GLU A 161 -22.00 10.94 12.17
N SER A 162 -20.74 10.66 12.58
CA SER A 162 -20.24 10.97 13.93
C SER A 162 -20.27 12.48 14.22
N ARG A 163 -19.88 13.31 13.24
CA ARG A 163 -19.96 14.77 13.35
C ARG A 163 -21.40 15.27 13.47
N ARG A 164 -22.33 14.72 12.68
CA ARG A 164 -23.76 15.05 12.77
C ARG A 164 -24.33 14.72 14.15
N LEU A 165 -24.08 13.51 14.66
CA LEU A 165 -24.52 13.11 16.00
C LEU A 165 -23.94 14.01 17.11
N ALA A 166 -22.66 14.39 17.00
CA ALA A 166 -22.02 15.29 17.95
C ALA A 166 -22.61 16.71 17.91
N ARG A 167 -23.03 17.20 16.73
CA ARG A 167 -23.74 18.48 16.60
C ARG A 167 -25.13 18.43 17.18
N ASP A 168 -25.89 17.38 16.88
CA ASP A 168 -27.28 17.22 17.37
C ASP A 168 -27.28 17.19 18.91
N ALA A 169 -26.34 16.47 19.52
CA ALA A 169 -26.16 16.44 20.97
C ALA A 169 -25.83 17.84 21.56
N ARG A 170 -25.02 18.66 20.87
CA ARG A 170 -24.71 20.03 21.31
C ARG A 170 -25.88 21.01 21.10
N GLY A 171 -26.67 20.81 20.05
CA GLY A 171 -27.86 21.61 19.76
C GLY A 171 -28.93 21.43 20.84
N ASP A 172 -29.15 20.19 21.27
CA ASP A 172 -30.07 19.86 22.37
C ASP A 172 -29.58 20.44 23.73
N GLU A 173 -28.27 20.51 23.97
CA GLU A 173 -27.71 21.12 25.19
C GLU A 173 -27.72 22.66 25.18
N ALA A 174 -27.55 23.28 24.01
CA ALA A 174 -27.59 24.73 23.84
C ALA A 174 -29.01 25.33 23.99
N GLU A 175 -30.05 24.58 23.63
CA GLU A 175 -31.44 24.94 23.96
C GLU A 175 -31.74 24.81 25.48
N GLY A 176 -30.91 24.07 26.23
CA GLY A 176 -31.04 23.87 27.68
C GLY A 176 -30.23 24.84 28.56
N THR A 177 -29.21 25.53 28.03
CA THR A 177 -28.33 26.40 28.82
C THR A 177 -27.90 27.66 28.07
N ALA A 178 -28.76 28.67 28.06
CA ALA A 178 -28.36 30.03 27.69
C ALA A 178 -27.67 30.72 28.89
N ALA A 179 -26.35 30.59 28.99
CA ALA A 179 -25.53 31.50 29.80
C ALA A 179 -24.12 31.63 29.21
N ALA A 180 -23.67 32.88 29.14
CA ALA A 180 -22.42 33.35 28.57
C ALA A 180 -21.18 32.70 29.21
N ASP A 181 -20.11 32.53 28.43
CA ASP A 181 -18.81 33.12 28.78
C ASP A 181 -17.89 33.18 27.55
N ASP A 182 -17.16 34.28 27.51
CA ASP A 182 -16.32 34.79 26.42
C ASP A 182 -14.86 34.44 26.79
N ASP A 183 -14.21 33.57 26.00
CA ASP A 183 -12.80 33.22 26.22
C ASP A 183 -12.08 33.00 24.87
N ASP A 184 -11.03 33.79 24.65
CA ASP A 184 -10.30 34.03 23.39
C ASP A 184 -9.59 32.78 22.81
N ALA A 185 -9.28 31.79 23.64
CA ALA A 185 -8.71 30.50 23.20
C ALA A 185 -9.72 29.58 22.47
N THR A 186 -11.00 29.96 22.45
CA THR A 186 -12.07 29.21 21.77
C THR A 186 -12.21 29.56 20.29
N SER A 187 -11.60 30.64 19.80
CA SER A 187 -11.79 31.10 18.41
C SER A 187 -11.25 30.10 17.38
N GLU A 188 -10.01 29.62 17.53
CA GLU A 188 -9.40 28.68 16.58
C GLU A 188 -10.08 27.30 16.60
N ARG A 189 -10.49 26.83 17.79
CA ARG A 189 -11.27 25.59 17.93
C ARG A 189 -12.68 25.76 17.36
N ARG A 190 -13.34 26.90 17.54
CA ARG A 190 -14.65 27.21 16.96
C ARG A 190 -14.59 27.29 15.43
N ASP A 191 -13.57 27.92 14.85
CA ASP A 191 -13.35 27.97 13.39
C ASP A 191 -13.04 26.59 12.80
N ALA A 192 -12.20 25.80 13.48
CA ALA A 192 -11.91 24.42 13.09
C ALA A 192 -13.16 23.51 13.18
N THR A 193 -14.01 23.73 14.18
CA THR A 193 -15.27 23.00 14.34
C THR A 193 -16.27 23.41 13.27
N ALA A 194 -16.43 24.71 13.00
CA ALA A 194 -17.30 25.24 11.96
C ALA A 194 -16.89 24.80 10.54
N ALA A 195 -15.59 24.73 10.26
CA ALA A 195 -15.08 24.21 8.99
C ALA A 195 -15.27 22.69 8.84
N ALA A 196 -15.09 21.92 9.92
CA ALA A 196 -15.42 20.49 9.94
C ALA A 196 -16.93 20.27 9.78
N ASP A 197 -17.74 21.19 10.30
CA ASP A 197 -19.18 21.12 10.25
C ASP A 197 -19.72 21.41 8.85
N ALA A 198 -19.22 22.46 8.19
CA ALA A 198 -19.51 22.75 6.80
C ALA A 198 -19.07 21.61 5.86
N ALA A 199 -17.94 20.96 6.14
CA ALA A 199 -17.46 19.80 5.38
C ALA A 199 -18.34 18.55 5.54
N ALA A 200 -19.08 18.40 6.64
CA ALA A 200 -20.03 17.30 6.85
C ALA A 200 -21.40 17.54 6.19
N ASP A 201 -21.73 18.81 5.91
CA ASP A 201 -22.96 19.21 5.21
C ASP A 201 -22.77 19.21 3.68
N ASP A 202 -21.54 19.41 3.19
CA ASP A 202 -21.17 19.38 1.77
C ASP A 202 -20.68 17.99 1.29
N TYR A 203 -20.68 16.96 2.15
CA TYR A 203 -20.33 15.60 1.73
C TYR A 203 -21.45 14.98 0.89
N ASP A 204 -21.29 15.02 -0.43
CA ASP A 204 -22.17 14.33 -1.37
C ASP A 204 -22.05 12.81 -1.22
N ASP A 205 -23.16 12.16 -0.88
CA ASP A 205 -23.26 10.71 -0.70
C ASP A 205 -23.37 9.95 -2.04
N ASP A 206 -22.48 10.26 -2.97
CA ASP A 206 -22.42 9.59 -4.29
C ASP A 206 -21.81 8.19 -4.21
N GLY A 207 -21.42 7.72 -3.02
CA GLY A 207 -20.78 6.43 -2.80
C GLY A 207 -19.32 6.39 -3.29
N PRO A 208 -18.70 5.20 -3.31
CA PRO A 208 -17.25 5.10 -3.38
C PRO A 208 -16.69 5.58 -4.71
N HIS A 209 -15.65 6.41 -4.63
CA HIS A 209 -14.88 6.85 -5.79
C HIS A 209 -14.05 5.71 -6.37
N LEU A 210 -14.63 4.98 -7.32
CA LEU A 210 -14.05 3.81 -7.99
C LEU A 210 -13.37 4.19 -9.32
N PRO A 211 -12.32 3.48 -9.75
CA PRO A 211 -11.59 3.81 -10.98
C PRO A 211 -12.39 3.45 -12.22
N LEU A 212 -12.12 4.11 -13.35
CA LEU A 212 -12.92 4.03 -14.60
C LEU A 212 -13.09 2.60 -15.17
N TRP A 213 -12.20 1.67 -14.85
CA TRP A 213 -12.28 0.27 -15.32
C TRP A 213 -13.25 -0.61 -14.50
N VAL A 214 -13.80 -0.11 -13.40
CA VAL A 214 -14.91 -0.77 -12.70
C VAL A 214 -16.21 -0.43 -13.43
N SER A 215 -16.94 -1.45 -13.87
CA SER A 215 -18.19 -1.29 -14.63
C SER A 215 -19.29 -0.61 -13.80
N ASP A 216 -20.22 0.08 -14.44
CA ASP A 216 -21.33 0.75 -13.74
C ASP A 216 -22.24 -0.23 -12.98
N VAL A 217 -22.40 -1.44 -13.50
CA VAL A 217 -23.13 -2.53 -12.82
C VAL A 217 -22.43 -2.91 -11.52
N GLU A 218 -21.10 -3.04 -11.56
CA GLU A 218 -20.30 -3.34 -10.38
C GLU A 218 -20.32 -2.16 -9.39
N ARG A 219 -20.21 -0.92 -9.87
CA ARG A 219 -20.35 0.28 -9.02
C ARG A 219 -21.69 0.31 -8.30
N ALA A 220 -22.80 0.07 -9.00
CA ALA A 220 -24.13 0.06 -8.41
C ALA A 220 -24.27 -1.06 -7.36
N SER A 221 -23.71 -2.24 -7.65
CA SER A 221 -23.73 -3.38 -6.73
C SER A 221 -22.90 -3.14 -5.46
N ILE A 222 -21.78 -2.41 -5.58
CA ILE A 222 -20.97 -1.97 -4.46
C ILE A 222 -21.74 -0.90 -3.67
N ARG A 223 -22.27 0.12 -4.33
CA ARG A 223 -23.02 1.22 -3.69
C ARG A 223 -24.18 0.69 -2.83
N ALA A 224 -24.89 -0.32 -3.32
CA ALA A 224 -25.99 -0.97 -2.60
C ALA A 224 -25.56 -1.64 -1.27
N LYS A 225 -24.27 -1.88 -1.03
CA LYS A 225 -23.75 -2.45 0.22
C LYS A 225 -23.20 -1.40 1.20
N MET A 226 -23.16 -0.12 0.84
CA MET A 226 -22.49 0.89 1.68
C MET A 226 -23.16 1.02 3.05
N ASP A 227 -24.49 0.98 3.11
CA ASP A 227 -25.22 1.11 4.38
C ASP A 227 -24.91 -0.07 5.32
N ASP A 228 -24.80 -1.29 4.80
CA ASP A 228 -24.40 -2.47 5.58
C ASP A 228 -22.95 -2.34 6.10
N PHE A 229 -22.05 -1.79 5.30
CA PHE A 229 -20.66 -1.59 5.70
C PHE A 229 -20.50 -0.47 6.74
N VAL A 230 -21.26 0.62 6.61
CA VAL A 230 -21.31 1.68 7.63
C VAL A 230 -21.93 1.16 8.93
N ALA A 231 -22.99 0.35 8.85
CA ALA A 231 -23.54 -0.33 10.02
C ALA A 231 -22.52 -1.29 10.68
N THR A 232 -21.70 -1.96 9.88
CA THR A 232 -20.58 -2.80 10.37
C THR A 232 -19.52 -1.96 11.09
N LEU A 233 -19.15 -0.79 10.53
CA LEU A 233 -18.24 0.15 11.20
C LEU A 233 -18.83 0.61 12.53
N ARG A 234 -20.09 1.06 12.54
CA ARG A 234 -20.77 1.54 13.75
C ARG A 234 -20.84 0.47 14.85
N SER A 235 -21.23 -0.74 14.48
CA SER A 235 -21.35 -1.86 15.44
C SER A 235 -20.01 -2.38 15.96
N SER A 236 -18.89 -2.04 15.30
CA SER A 236 -17.56 -2.44 15.75
C SER A 236 -17.05 -1.67 16.97
N GLY A 237 -17.63 -0.51 17.27
CA GLY A 237 -17.16 0.37 18.35
C GLY A 237 -15.80 1.02 18.05
N ALA A 238 -15.39 1.08 16.79
CA ALA A 238 -14.17 1.78 16.38
C ALA A 238 -14.24 3.26 16.78
N ASP A 239 -13.20 3.74 17.45
CA ASP A 239 -13.07 5.16 17.77
C ASP A 239 -12.64 5.94 16.53
N LEU A 240 -13.47 6.92 16.13
CA LEU A 240 -13.22 7.81 15.00
C LEU A 240 -12.96 9.25 15.47
N SER A 241 -12.79 9.50 16.78
CA SER A 241 -12.64 10.83 17.36
C SER A 241 -11.51 11.64 16.71
N THR A 242 -10.30 11.07 16.67
CA THR A 242 -9.13 11.67 16.02
C THR A 242 -9.37 11.99 14.55
N LEU A 243 -10.02 11.08 13.82
CA LEU A 243 -10.41 11.29 12.42
C LEU A 243 -11.45 12.41 12.27
N CYS A 244 -12.41 12.50 13.18
CA CYS A 244 -13.40 13.57 13.21
C CYS A 244 -12.77 14.94 13.48
N GLU A 245 -11.63 15.01 14.18
CA GLU A 245 -10.91 16.26 14.42
C GLU A 245 -9.98 16.64 13.26
N THR A 246 -9.32 15.65 12.65
CA THR A 246 -8.24 15.86 11.67
C THR A 246 -8.72 15.88 10.21
N LEU A 247 -9.72 15.08 9.84
CA LEU A 247 -10.13 14.88 8.45
C LEU A 247 -10.99 16.04 7.93
N ARG A 248 -10.35 17.09 7.39
CA ARG A 248 -11.05 18.28 6.90
C ARG A 248 -11.82 18.07 5.59
N ARG A 249 -11.38 17.13 4.76
CA ARG A 249 -11.97 16.82 3.45
C ARG A 249 -12.07 15.31 3.27
N PRO A 250 -13.02 14.80 2.48
CA PRO A 250 -13.22 13.36 2.34
C PRO A 250 -11.99 12.68 1.75
N LEU A 251 -11.72 11.46 2.16
CA LEU A 251 -10.70 10.60 1.57
C LEU A 251 -11.10 10.22 0.15
N ARG A 252 -10.20 10.39 -0.83
CA ARG A 252 -10.40 9.89 -2.20
C ARG A 252 -9.16 9.24 -2.76
N CYS A 253 -9.37 8.10 -3.42
CA CYS A 253 -8.30 7.32 -4.03
C CYS A 253 -7.84 7.94 -5.35
N VAL A 254 -6.52 7.90 -5.57
CA VAL A 254 -5.86 8.32 -6.81
C VAL A 254 -4.91 7.22 -7.27
N TRP A 255 -5.12 6.68 -8.47
CA TRP A 255 -4.36 5.52 -8.95
C TRP A 255 -3.13 5.92 -9.76
N VAL A 256 -1.97 5.39 -9.38
CA VAL A 256 -0.67 5.70 -9.98
C VAL A 256 0.09 4.40 -10.27
N SER A 257 0.70 4.33 -11.45
CA SER A 257 1.54 3.22 -11.90
C SER A 257 2.71 3.74 -12.71
N SER A 258 3.67 2.89 -13.06
CA SER A 258 4.78 3.24 -13.95
C SER A 258 4.33 3.72 -15.34
N GLU A 259 3.12 3.35 -15.78
CA GLU A 259 2.55 3.78 -17.06
C GLU A 259 1.78 5.09 -16.98
N THR A 260 1.65 5.69 -15.79
CA THR A 260 0.92 6.95 -15.61
C THR A 260 1.66 8.09 -16.33
N ARG A 261 1.09 8.52 -17.47
CA ARG A 261 1.70 9.55 -18.35
C ARG A 261 1.58 10.97 -17.80
N SER A 262 0.42 11.28 -17.21
CA SER A 262 0.17 12.57 -16.55
C SER A 262 -0.03 12.30 -15.07
N TRP A 263 0.84 12.87 -14.25
CA TRP A 263 0.83 12.62 -12.82
C TRP A 263 -0.15 13.58 -12.14
N PRO A 264 -1.02 13.05 -11.27
CA PRO A 264 -2.01 13.86 -10.59
C PRO A 264 -1.32 14.82 -9.63
N LYS A 265 -1.74 16.08 -9.63
CA LYS A 265 -1.27 17.11 -8.69
C LYS A 265 -1.94 16.91 -7.34
N VAL A 266 -1.56 15.85 -6.63
CA VAL A 266 -2.20 15.45 -5.36
C VAL A 266 -1.71 16.25 -4.15
N THR A 267 -0.60 16.98 -4.27
CA THR A 267 -0.06 17.82 -3.19
C THR A 267 -0.65 19.24 -3.20
N ASP A 268 -1.70 19.48 -4.01
CA ASP A 268 -2.34 20.78 -4.10
C ASP A 268 -3.32 20.96 -2.93
N ALA A 269 -3.04 21.92 -2.05
CA ALA A 269 -3.86 22.23 -0.90
C ALA A 269 -5.28 22.73 -1.26
N SER A 270 -5.55 23.00 -2.54
CA SER A 270 -6.88 23.37 -3.04
C SER A 270 -7.79 22.17 -3.37
N LEU A 271 -7.28 20.94 -3.34
CA LEU A 271 -8.08 19.76 -3.70
C LEU A 271 -9.28 19.59 -2.77
N PRO A 272 -10.50 19.34 -3.27
CA PRO A 272 -11.69 19.19 -2.44
C PRO A 272 -11.74 17.85 -1.66
N PHE A 273 -10.62 17.12 -1.59
CA PHE A 273 -10.50 15.82 -0.94
C PHE A 273 -9.08 15.61 -0.39
N THR A 274 -8.94 14.69 0.55
CA THR A 274 -7.66 14.19 1.04
C THR A 274 -7.23 12.96 0.21
N PRO A 275 -6.13 13.03 -0.54
CA PRO A 275 -5.73 11.98 -1.47
C PRO A 275 -5.12 10.75 -0.78
N ILE A 276 -5.64 9.58 -1.13
CA ILE A 276 -5.00 8.28 -0.89
C ILE A 276 -4.39 7.82 -2.21
N VAL A 277 -3.08 8.01 -2.38
CA VAL A 277 -2.37 7.64 -3.61
C VAL A 277 -2.12 6.14 -3.62
N LEU A 278 -2.78 5.43 -4.51
CA LEU A 278 -2.65 3.99 -4.70
C LEU A 278 -1.58 3.73 -5.76
N LEU A 279 -0.36 3.46 -5.31
CA LEU A 279 0.82 3.27 -6.16
C LEU A 279 1.05 1.78 -6.42
N SER A 280 0.72 1.32 -7.63
CA SER A 280 1.07 -0.02 -8.08
C SER A 280 2.55 -0.06 -8.47
N ALA A 281 3.35 -0.85 -7.76
CA ALA A 281 4.80 -0.89 -7.91
C ALA A 281 5.23 -1.47 -9.26
N SER A 282 4.56 -2.54 -9.70
CA SER A 282 4.96 -3.30 -10.89
C SER A 282 4.22 -2.87 -12.14
N ALA A 283 4.95 -2.81 -13.25
CA ALA A 283 4.38 -2.63 -14.58
C ALA A 283 3.81 -3.94 -15.13
N PRO A 284 2.69 -3.93 -15.88
CA PRO A 284 2.29 -5.08 -16.70
C PRO A 284 3.38 -5.44 -17.71
N LEU A 285 3.42 -6.71 -18.14
CA LEU A 285 4.36 -7.16 -19.17
C LEU A 285 4.01 -6.57 -20.53
N CYS A 286 5.02 -6.06 -21.24
CA CYS A 286 4.89 -5.66 -22.65
C CYS A 286 4.97 -6.86 -23.62
N GLY A 287 5.29 -8.06 -23.11
CA GLY A 287 5.39 -9.29 -23.88
C GLY A 287 5.77 -10.49 -23.01
N ARG A 288 5.61 -11.71 -23.54
CA ARG A 288 6.07 -12.92 -22.83
C ARG A 288 7.60 -12.93 -22.78
N GLY A 289 8.16 -13.13 -21.58
CA GLY A 289 9.61 -13.24 -21.40
C GLY A 289 10.35 -11.91 -21.52
N GLU A 290 9.70 -10.81 -21.14
CA GLU A 290 10.34 -9.48 -21.06
C GLU A 290 11.63 -9.57 -20.24
N ARG A 291 12.74 -9.09 -20.84
CA ARG A 291 14.03 -8.97 -20.17
C ARG A 291 14.27 -7.49 -19.88
N ARG A 292 14.75 -7.21 -18.68
CA ARG A 292 15.21 -5.87 -18.29
C ARG A 292 16.68 -5.92 -17.96
N SER A 293 17.31 -4.75 -17.95
CA SER A 293 18.72 -4.60 -17.62
C SER A 293 18.87 -3.67 -16.43
N THR A 294 19.83 -4.01 -15.58
CA THR A 294 20.29 -3.16 -14.48
C THR A 294 21.16 -2.02 -15.02
N ALA A 295 21.46 -1.03 -14.17
CA ALA A 295 22.39 0.05 -14.53
C ALA A 295 23.80 -0.48 -14.80
N GLU A 296 24.17 -1.61 -14.18
CA GLU A 296 25.45 -2.29 -14.33
C GLU A 296 25.52 -3.18 -15.59
N GLY A 297 24.42 -3.32 -16.34
CA GLY A 297 24.36 -4.07 -17.59
C GLY A 297 23.90 -5.53 -17.46
N ASP A 298 23.68 -6.03 -16.24
CA ASP A 298 23.13 -7.37 -16.02
C ASP A 298 21.69 -7.45 -16.53
N SER A 299 21.38 -8.46 -17.35
CA SER A 299 20.01 -8.75 -17.80
C SER A 299 19.33 -9.79 -16.93
N PHE A 300 18.03 -9.59 -16.67
CA PHE A 300 17.19 -10.52 -15.91
C PHE A 300 15.81 -10.65 -16.55
N ALA A 301 15.15 -11.79 -16.33
CA ALA A 301 13.74 -11.94 -16.71
C ALA A 301 12.89 -11.13 -15.74
N TYR A 302 12.09 -10.20 -16.27
CA TYR A 302 11.23 -9.37 -15.43
C TYR A 302 9.96 -10.15 -15.03
N VAL A 303 9.70 -10.18 -13.73
CA VAL A 303 8.56 -10.85 -13.11
C VAL A 303 7.70 -9.77 -12.44
N PRO A 304 6.60 -9.32 -13.07
CA PRO A 304 5.75 -8.30 -12.47
C PRO A 304 5.08 -8.85 -11.22
N GLY A 305 5.02 -8.04 -10.16
CA GLY A 305 4.38 -8.44 -8.92
C GLY A 305 5.09 -9.61 -8.24
N ALA A 306 6.41 -9.78 -8.42
CA ALA A 306 7.15 -10.92 -7.86
C ALA A 306 6.95 -11.08 -6.33
N GLY A 307 6.79 -9.98 -5.59
CA GLY A 307 6.51 -10.01 -4.16
C GLY A 307 5.09 -10.46 -3.77
N ASP A 308 4.15 -10.65 -4.73
CA ASP A 308 2.77 -11.14 -4.51
C ASP A 308 2.69 -12.69 -4.59
N ASP A 309 3.80 -13.34 -4.93
CA ASP A 309 3.95 -14.80 -5.04
C ASP A 309 5.22 -15.27 -4.33
N GLU A 310 5.62 -14.58 -3.25
CA GLU A 310 6.86 -14.87 -2.53
C GLU A 310 6.91 -16.32 -2.01
N GLU A 311 5.75 -16.92 -1.71
CA GLU A 311 5.64 -18.32 -1.30
C GLU A 311 6.23 -19.29 -2.34
N SER A 312 6.25 -18.93 -3.62
CA SER A 312 6.73 -19.80 -4.69
C SER A 312 8.25 -19.79 -4.90
N TRP A 313 8.94 -18.73 -4.44
CA TRP A 313 10.35 -18.51 -4.76
C TRP A 313 11.23 -18.00 -3.60
N ALA A 314 10.65 -17.39 -2.54
CA ALA A 314 11.42 -16.65 -1.54
C ALA A 314 12.15 -17.52 -0.52
N ARG A 315 11.76 -18.81 -0.37
CA ARG A 315 12.49 -19.78 0.48
C ARG A 315 12.64 -19.32 1.94
N GLY A 316 11.62 -18.67 2.49
CA GLY A 316 11.65 -18.12 3.86
C GLY A 316 12.29 -16.73 3.98
N LEU A 317 12.85 -16.17 2.89
CA LEU A 317 13.35 -14.80 2.89
C LEU A 317 12.20 -13.80 3.12
N THR A 318 12.38 -12.90 4.08
CA THR A 318 11.47 -11.78 4.30
C THR A 318 11.92 -10.53 3.55
N ALA A 319 10.98 -9.62 3.26
CA ALA A 319 11.30 -8.35 2.62
C ALA A 319 12.36 -7.55 3.41
N ARG A 320 12.24 -7.48 4.75
CA ARG A 320 13.21 -6.79 5.63
C ARG A 320 14.60 -7.43 5.51
N ALA A 321 14.70 -8.76 5.52
CA ALA A 321 15.97 -9.47 5.35
C ALA A 321 16.59 -9.26 3.95
N PHE A 322 15.77 -9.29 2.90
CA PHE A 322 16.21 -8.98 1.54
C PHE A 322 16.84 -7.59 1.46
N TRP A 323 16.16 -6.55 1.92
CA TRP A 323 16.65 -5.17 1.79
C TRP A 323 17.97 -4.93 2.53
N ARG A 324 18.12 -5.52 3.73
CA ARG A 324 19.36 -5.47 4.53
C ARG A 324 20.53 -6.18 3.85
N ARG A 325 20.28 -7.34 3.25
CA ARG A 325 21.33 -8.21 2.68
C ARG A 325 21.38 -8.18 1.16
N ARG A 326 20.72 -7.21 0.52
CA ARG A 326 20.57 -7.13 -0.96
C ARG A 326 21.90 -7.17 -1.70
N ARG A 327 22.92 -6.49 -1.15
CA ARG A 327 24.26 -6.39 -1.76
C ARG A 327 24.92 -7.77 -1.79
N ASP A 328 24.87 -8.50 -0.68
CA ASP A 328 25.44 -9.86 -0.57
C ASP A 328 24.71 -10.84 -1.49
N ILE A 329 23.38 -10.76 -1.54
CA ILE A 329 22.55 -11.62 -2.40
C ILE A 329 22.90 -11.41 -3.87
N PHE A 330 22.99 -10.15 -4.32
CA PHE A 330 23.31 -9.86 -5.73
C PHE A 330 24.78 -10.10 -6.07
N ALA A 331 25.71 -9.95 -5.13
CA ALA A 331 27.13 -10.27 -5.34
C ALA A 331 27.36 -11.77 -5.61
N ALA A 332 26.48 -12.65 -5.12
CA ALA A 332 26.54 -14.08 -5.40
C ALA A 332 26.17 -14.45 -6.86
N GLY A 333 25.59 -13.50 -7.61
CA GLY A 333 25.18 -13.68 -9.00
C GLY A 333 23.99 -14.65 -9.18
N PRO A 334 23.53 -14.86 -10.43
CA PRO A 334 22.35 -15.67 -10.71
C PRO A 334 22.41 -17.11 -10.18
N GLY A 335 23.56 -17.78 -10.32
CA GLY A 335 23.77 -19.16 -9.86
C GLY A 335 24.05 -19.31 -8.36
N GLY A 336 24.45 -18.24 -7.66
CA GLY A 336 24.73 -18.24 -6.23
C GLY A 336 23.60 -17.70 -5.36
N CYS A 337 22.65 -16.97 -5.94
CA CYS A 337 21.58 -16.27 -5.24
C CYS A 337 20.78 -17.16 -4.28
N ALA A 338 20.35 -18.35 -4.72
CA ALA A 338 19.58 -19.27 -3.87
C ALA A 338 20.36 -19.68 -2.60
N ARG A 339 21.65 -19.98 -2.74
CA ARG A 339 22.53 -20.36 -1.61
C ARG A 339 22.77 -19.20 -0.65
N ALA A 340 22.93 -17.98 -1.19
CA ALA A 340 23.08 -16.78 -0.38
C ALA A 340 21.81 -16.52 0.45
N VAL A 341 20.63 -16.70 -0.15
CA VAL A 341 19.35 -16.57 0.54
C VAL A 341 19.20 -17.63 1.63
N ASP A 342 19.48 -18.90 1.33
CA ASP A 342 19.39 -19.98 2.32
C ASP A 342 20.26 -19.67 3.56
N ALA A 343 21.50 -19.21 3.35
CA ALA A 343 22.39 -18.82 4.43
C ALA A 343 21.88 -17.62 5.26
N ILE A 344 21.16 -16.68 4.66
CA ILE A 344 20.56 -15.53 5.36
C ILE A 344 19.36 -15.98 6.20
N VAL A 345 18.53 -16.86 5.66
CA VAL A 345 17.36 -17.41 6.37
C VAL A 345 17.83 -18.23 7.57
N GLU A 346 18.78 -19.15 7.38
CA GLU A 346 19.39 -19.95 8.46
C GLU A 346 19.99 -19.07 9.57
N ALA A 347 20.71 -18.00 9.21
CA ALA A 347 21.29 -17.07 10.18
C ALA A 347 20.23 -16.28 10.97
N THR A 348 19.10 -15.95 10.35
CA THR A 348 18.00 -15.21 10.99
C THR A 348 17.22 -16.12 11.94
N GLU A 349 17.03 -17.40 11.59
CA GLU A 349 16.37 -18.40 12.44
C GLU A 349 17.26 -18.85 13.61
N GLY A 350 18.57 -18.99 13.40
CA GLY A 350 19.53 -19.38 14.44
C GLY A 350 19.83 -18.30 15.48
N GLY A 351 19.66 -17.02 15.15
CA GLY A 351 19.87 -15.89 16.06
C GLY A 351 18.76 -15.67 17.10
N GLY A 352 17.56 -16.21 16.88
CA GLY A 352 16.41 -16.06 17.78
C GLY A 352 16.37 -17.04 18.95
N GLY A 353 17.29 -18.01 19.01
CA GLY A 353 17.30 -19.10 20.02
C GLY A 353 18.24 -18.89 21.22
N GLY A 354 18.97 -17.78 21.31
CA GLY A 354 20.04 -17.56 22.30
C GLY A 354 19.63 -16.88 23.61
N GLY A 355 18.33 -16.85 23.94
CA GLY A 355 17.78 -16.12 25.09
C GLY A 355 17.01 -17.00 26.08
N SER A 356 17.57 -18.13 26.51
CA SER A 356 17.15 -18.81 27.74
C SER A 356 18.14 -19.91 28.09
N SER A 357 19.03 -19.60 29.03
CA SER A 357 19.62 -20.57 29.96
C SER A 357 20.03 -19.85 31.23
#